data_AF-A0A661C4E3-F1
#
_entry.id   AF-A0A661C4E3-F1
#
_cell.length_a   1.000
_cell.length_b   1.000
_cell.length_c   1.000
_cell.angle_alpha   90.00
_cell.angle_beta   90.00
_cell.angle_gamma   90.00
#
_symmetry.space_group_name_H-M   'P 1'
#
loop_
_entity.id
_entity.type
_entity.pdbx_description
1 polymer ?
#
loop_
_entity_poly.entity_id
_entity_poly.type
_entity_poly.pdbx_seq_one_letter_code
_entity_poly.pdbx_strand_id
1 'polypeptide(L)'
;MAKVYGVIAKLIIWLIGFEVTTHLFGIQLTTLFAASGFFALAAGFAVKNVVENFLSGGILRLEKTISRGDMIVVQDKWMTV
;
A
#
# COMPACT_ATOMS: atom_id res chain seq x y z
N MET A 1 1.21 -33.31 3.16
CA MET A 1 0.00 -33.33 2.29
C MET A 1 -1.28 -33.14 3.11
N ALA A 2 -1.70 -34.06 3.99
CA ALA A 2 -2.96 -33.96 4.77
C ALA A 2 -3.16 -32.63 5.54
N LYS A 3 -2.09 -32.07 6.12
CA LYS A 3 -2.14 -30.81 6.88
C LYS A 3 -2.51 -29.59 6.01
N VAL A 4 -2.09 -29.58 4.74
CA VAL A 4 -2.39 -28.48 3.79
C VAL A 4 -3.88 -28.50 3.44
N TYR A 5 -4.44 -29.67 3.15
CA TYR A 5 -5.87 -29.82 2.89
C TYR A 5 -6.73 -29.39 4.08
N GLY A 6 -6.32 -29.73 5.31
CA GLY A 6 -7.01 -29.27 6.52
C GLY A 6 -7.01 -27.75 6.68
N VAL A 7 -5.89 -27.09 6.36
CA VAL A 7 -5.79 -25.62 6.40
C VAL A 7 -6.68 -24.97 5.34
N ILE A 8 -6.66 -25.50 4.11
CA ILE A 8 -7.50 -24.99 3.03
C ILE A 8 -8.98 -25.16 3.37
N ALA A 9 -9.40 -26.33 3.86
CA ALA A 9 -10.78 -26.58 4.28
C ALA A 9 -11.20 -25.62 5.41
N LYS A 10 -10.32 -25.38 6.39
CA LYS A 10 -10.59 -24.42 7.48
C LYS A 10 -10.76 -22.99 6.95
N LEU A 11 -9.94 -22.56 6.00
CA LEU A 11 -10.06 -21.23 5.36
C LEU A 11 -11.39 -21.10 4.62
N ILE A 12 -11.79 -22.12 3.86
CA ILE A 12 -13.07 -22.14 3.14
C ILE A 12 -14.25 -22.05 4.11
N ILE A 13 -14.24 -22.84 5.19
CA ILE A 13 -15.30 -22.81 6.21
C ILE A 13 -15.39 -21.41 6.84
N TRP A 14 -14.25 -20.78 7.14
CA TRP A 14 -14.21 -19.42 7.69
C TRP A 14 -14.76 -18.37 6.70
N LEU A 15 -14.42 -18.47 5.43
CA LEU A 15 -14.91 -17.55 4.40
C LEU A 15 -16.42 -17.64 4.23
N ILE A 16 -16.96 -18.86 4.12
CA ILE A 16 -18.41 -19.09 4.00
C ILE A 16 -19.12 -18.63 5.27
N GLY A 17 -18.60 -18.98 6.45
CA GLY A 17 -19.18 -18.56 7.73
C GLY A 17 -19.23 -17.04 7.87
N PHE A 18 -18.19 -16.33 7.41
CA PHE A 18 -18.14 -14.87 7.41
C PHE A 18 -19.20 -14.25 6.49
N GLU A 19 -19.35 -14.78 5.28
CA GLU A 19 -20.37 -14.34 4.32
C GLU A 19 -21.80 -14.54 4.88
N VAL A 20 -22.08 -15.71 5.45
CA VAL A 20 -23.39 -15.98 6.07
C VAL A 20 -23.66 -15.04 7.24
N THR A 21 -22.65 -14.81 8.09
CA THR A 21 -22.77 -13.95 9.28
C THR A 21 -23.12 -12.52 8.91
N THR A 22 -22.36 -11.93 7.99
CA THR A 22 -22.61 -10.55 7.50
C THR A 22 -23.99 -10.39 6.86
N HIS A 23 -24.45 -11.41 6.11
CA HIS A 23 -25.80 -11.43 5.56
C HIS A 23 -26.88 -11.40 6.66
N LEU A 24 -26.69 -12.17 7.75
CA LEU A 24 -27.60 -12.16 8.91
C LEU A 24 -27.65 -10.80 9.61
N PHE A 25 -26.52 -10.07 9.65
CA PHE A 25 -26.46 -8.71 10.19
C PHE A 25 -27.00 -7.64 9.21
N GLY A 26 -27.46 -8.03 8.02
CA GLY A 26 -27.91 -7.10 6.98
C GLY A 26 -26.79 -6.27 6.36
N ILE A 27 -25.52 -6.64 6.59
CA ILE A 27 -24.35 -5.96 6.05
C ILE A 27 -24.01 -6.56 4.69
N GLN A 28 -24.01 -5.73 3.65
CA GLN A 28 -23.63 -6.17 2.31
C GLN A 28 -22.10 -6.22 2.17
N LEU A 29 -21.55 -7.40 1.84
CA LEU A 29 -20.12 -7.59 1.57
C LEU A 29 -19.60 -6.60 0.53
N THR A 30 -20.38 -6.36 -0.52
CA THR A 30 -20.03 -5.43 -1.60
C THR A 30 -19.74 -4.02 -1.06
N THR A 31 -20.57 -3.52 -0.13
CA THR A 31 -20.36 -2.22 0.51
C THR A 31 -19.11 -2.22 1.39
N LEU A 32 -18.87 -3.31 2.12
CA LEU A 32 -17.72 -3.44 3.00
C LEU A 32 -16.40 -3.48 2.20
N PHE A 33 -16.39 -4.18 1.06
CA PHE A 33 -15.26 -4.17 0.14
C PHE A 33 -15.07 -2.82 -0.56
N ALA A 34 -16.15 -2.17 -0.99
CA ALA A 34 -16.07 -0.83 -1.56
C ALA A 34 -15.49 0.19 -0.57
N ALA A 35 -15.96 0.17 0.68
CA ALA A 35 -15.46 1.04 1.75
C ALA A 35 -13.99 0.75 2.07
N SER A 36 -13.62 -0.53 2.18
CA SER A 36 -12.23 -0.96 2.42
C SER A 36 -11.30 -0.54 1.27
N GLY A 37 -11.77 -0.66 0.02
CA GLY A 37 -11.05 -0.21 -1.16
C GLY A 37 -10.81 1.30 -1.15
N PHE A 38 -11.85 2.08 -0.84
CA PHE A 38 -11.71 3.53 -0.65
C PHE A 38 -10.73 3.89 0.46
N PHE A 39 -10.80 3.20 1.59
CA PHE A 39 -9.88 3.41 2.71
C PHE A 39 -8.42 3.09 2.33
N ALA A 40 -8.19 1.99 1.62
CA ALA A 40 -6.86 1.62 1.12
C ALA A 40 -6.31 2.66 0.13
N LEU A 41 -7.15 3.17 -0.78
CA LEU A 41 -6.77 4.24 -1.70
C LEU A 41 -6.42 5.54 -0.94
N ALA A 42 -7.25 5.95 0.02
CA ALA A 42 -6.99 7.13 0.84
C ALA A 42 -5.69 7.01 1.63
N ALA A 43 -5.44 5.84 2.23
CA ALA A 43 -4.19 5.55 2.93
C ALA A 43 -2.97 5.60 1.99
N GLY A 44 -3.09 5.02 0.78
CA GLY A 44 -2.06 5.08 -0.25
C GLY A 44 -1.73 6.51 -0.67
N PHE A 45 -2.76 7.35 -0.86
CA PHE A 45 -2.56 8.77 -1.15
C PHE A 45 -1.93 9.54 0.02
N ALA A 46 -2.31 9.21 1.25
CA ALA A 46 -1.74 9.85 2.44
C ALA A 46 -0.22 9.66 2.54
N VAL A 47 0.30 8.48 2.16
CA VAL A 47 1.74 8.19 2.19
C VAL A 47 2.45 8.42 0.85
N LYS A 48 1.74 8.84 -0.19
CA LYS A 48 2.27 8.98 -1.56
C LYS A 48 3.58 9.77 -1.61
N ASN A 49 3.61 10.96 -0.99
CA ASN A 49 4.79 11.83 -1.02
C ASN A 49 5.99 11.20 -0.29
N VAL A 50 5.75 10.41 0.77
CA VAL A 50 6.82 9.71 1.50
C VAL A 50 7.44 8.64 0.62
N VAL A 51 6.62 7.86 -0.08
CA VAL A 51 7.08 6.84 -1.02
C VAL A 51 7.83 7.49 -2.19
N GLU A 52 7.32 8.59 -2.75
CA GLU A 52 7.98 9.33 -3.83
C GLU A 52 9.36 9.84 -3.41
N ASN A 53 9.46 10.52 -2.26
CA ASN A 53 10.74 11.03 -1.77
C ASN A 53 11.73 9.91 -1.44
N PHE A 54 11.25 8.78 -0.92
CA PHE A 54 12.09 7.62 -0.64
C PHE A 54 12.67 7.02 -1.92
N LEU A 55 11.84 6.82 -2.95
CA LEU A 55 12.28 6.31 -4.25
C LEU A 55 13.24 7.28 -4.93
N SER A 56 12.93 8.58 -4.94
CA SER A 56 13.83 9.62 -5.48
C SER A 56 15.18 9.61 -4.75
N GLY A 57 15.20 9.55 -3.43
CA GLY A 57 16.44 9.44 -2.65
C GLY A 57 17.24 8.18 -2.99
N GLY A 58 16.55 7.04 -3.19
CA GLY A 58 17.16 5.79 -3.64
C GLY A 58 17.81 5.91 -5.01
N ILE A 59 17.12 6.50 -5.99
CA ILE A 59 17.64 6.71 -7.35
C ILE A 59 18.88 7.61 -7.31
N LEU A 60 18.82 8.73 -6.59
CA LEU A 60 19.97 9.65 -6.44
C LEU A 60 21.20 8.93 -5.87
N ARG A 61 20.98 7.99 -4.93
CA ARG A 61 22.06 7.18 -4.34
C ARG A 61 22.65 6.18 -5.33
N LEU A 62 21.80 5.51 -6.11
CA LEU A 62 22.19 4.47 -7.06
C LEU A 62 22.96 5.06 -8.25
N GLU A 63 22.43 6.13 -8.84
CA GLU A 63 23.00 6.75 -10.03
C GLU A 63 24.13 7.74 -9.69
N LYS A 64 24.24 8.16 -8.42
CA LYS A 64 25.17 9.21 -7.97
C LYS A 64 25.06 10.49 -8.81
N THR A 65 23.85 10.85 -9.21
CA THR A 65 23.57 11.98 -10.11
C THR A 65 23.98 13.33 -9.51
N ILE A 66 24.09 13.41 -8.18
CA ILE A 66 24.56 14.59 -7.44
C ILE A 66 25.56 14.17 -6.36
N SER A 67 26.61 14.97 -6.22
CA SER A 67 27.68 14.82 -5.25
C SER A 67 27.75 16.03 -4.32
N ARG A 68 28.41 15.87 -3.17
CA ARG A 68 28.61 16.97 -2.21
C ARG A 68 29.44 18.07 -2.85
N GLY A 69 28.97 19.32 -2.73
CA GLY A 69 29.64 20.48 -3.32
C GLY A 69 29.17 20.84 -4.73
N ASP A 70 28.26 20.06 -5.33
CA ASP A 70 27.65 20.42 -6.62
C ASP A 70 26.74 21.64 -6.45
N MET A 71 26.75 22.53 -7.45
CA MET A 71 25.77 23.62 -7.56
C MET A 71 24.56 23.12 -8.32
N ILE A 72 23.40 23.14 -7.67
CA ILE A 72 22.14 22.66 -8.23
C ILE A 72 21.09 23.77 -8.22
N VAL A 73 20.10 23.65 -9.12
CA VAL A 73 18.93 24.53 -9.17
C VAL A 73 17.73 23.73 -8.69
N VAL A 74 17.11 24.19 -7.60
CA VAL A 74 15.86 23.63 -7.08
C VAL A 74 14.85 24.76 -7.01
N GLN A 75 13.70 24.59 -7.69
CA GLN A 75 12.64 25.62 -7.73
C GLN A 75 13.18 27.02 -8.08
N ASP A 76 13.93 27.11 -9.18
CA ASP A 76 14.53 28.34 -9.71
C ASP A 76 15.56 29.04 -8.79
N LYS A 77 16.02 28.36 -7.73
CA LYS A 77 17.04 28.87 -6.81
C LYS A 77 18.33 28.06 -6.89
N TRP A 78 19.44 28.77 -7.04
CA TRP A 78 20.79 28.20 -6.95
C TRP A 78 21.15 27.88 -5.50
N MET A 79 21.62 26.66 -5.27
CA MET A 79 22.16 26.22 -3.98
C MET A 79 23.27 25.19 -4.16
N THR A 80 24.13 25.08 -3.16
CA THR A 80 25.10 23.99 -3.08
C THR A 80 24.47 22.80 -2.35
N VAL A 81 24.74 21.59 -2.84
CA VAL A 81 24.34 20.30 -2.23
C VAL A 81 24.96 20.08 -0.86
#